data_AF-B5B8T0-F1
#
_entry.id   AF-B5B8T0-F1
#
_cell.length_a   1.000
_cell.length_b   1.000
_cell.length_c   1.000
_cell.angle_alpha   90.00
_cell.angle_beta   90.00
_cell.angle_gamma   90.00
#
_symmetry.space_group_name_H-M   'P 1'
#
loop_
_entity.id
_entity.type
_entity.pdbx_description
1 polymer ?
#
loop_
_entity_poly.entity_id
_entity_poly.type
_entity_poly.pdbx_seq_one_letter_code
_entity_poly.pdbx_strand_id
1 'polypeptide(L)' 'MAKSLFEELGGKYERQGDYLIPCLTVPAEEELAICIWGQRHLDYIKQ' A
#
# COMPACT_ATOMS: atom_id res chain seq x y z
N MET A 1 27.55 1.22 -4.83
CA MET A 1 26.40 1.94 -5.42
C MET A 1 26.01 3.03 -4.43
N ALA A 2 25.66 4.23 -4.90
CA ALA A 2 25.10 5.24 -4.01
C ALA A 2 23.78 4.72 -3.46
N LYS A 3 23.51 4.95 -2.17
CA LYS A 3 22.21 4.65 -1.58
C LYS A 3 21.16 5.52 -2.27
N SER A 4 19.98 4.96 -2.52
CA SER A 4 18.87 5.80 -2.95
C SER A 4 18.40 6.67 -1.78
N LEU A 5 17.78 7.81 -2.08
CA LEU A 5 17.14 8.67 -1.07
C LEU A 5 16.18 7.86 -0.17
N PHE A 6 15.50 6.86 -0.74
CA PHE A 6 14.58 6.01 0.01
C PHE A 6 15.31 5.16 1.07
N GLU A 7 16.47 4.60 0.74
CA GLU A 7 17.30 3.84 1.71
C GLU A 7 17.88 4.76 2.79
N GLU A 8 18.23 6.00 2.45
CA GLU A 8 18.71 7.00 3.40
C GLU A 8 17.62 7.40 4.41
N LEU A 9 16.36 7.45 3.97
CA LEU A 9 15.18 7.69 4.81
C LEU A 9 14.73 6.44 5.58
N GLY A 10 15.48 5.33 5.52
CA GLY A 10 15.19 4.07 6.22
C GLY A 10 14.21 3.15 5.50
N GLY A 11 13.84 3.47 4.27
CA GLY A 11 13.06 2.60 3.39
C GLY A 11 13.81 1.33 3.02
N LYS A 12 13.05 0.25 2.78
CA LYS A 12 13.60 -1.06 2.42
C LYS A 12 13.07 -1.49 1.06
N TYR A 13 13.89 -2.16 0.28
CA TYR A 13 13.45 -2.78 -0.97
C TYR A 13 13.38 -4.29 -0.81
N GLU A 14 12.42 -4.90 -1.50
CA GLU A 14 12.30 -6.33 -1.70
C GLU A 14 12.53 -6.66 -3.17
N ARG A 15 13.26 -7.74 -3.46
CA ARG A 15 13.49 -8.17 -4.84
C ARG A 15 12.38 -9.09 -5.29
N GLN A 16 11.67 -8.69 -6.33
CA GLN A 16 10.67 -9.51 -7.01
C GLN A 16 11.11 -9.72 -8.46
N GLY A 17 11.58 -10.93 -8.76
CA GLY A 17 12.20 -11.25 -10.05
C GLY A 17 13.42 -10.36 -10.32
N ASP A 18 13.32 -9.56 -11.37
CA ASP A 18 14.37 -8.62 -11.79
C ASP A 18 14.16 -7.19 -11.26
N TYR A 19 13.11 -6.95 -10.47
CA TYR A 19 12.77 -5.64 -9.94
C TYR A 19 13.05 -5.52 -8.44
N LEU A 20 13.43 -4.32 -8.01
CA LEU A 20 13.47 -3.91 -6.61
C LEU A 20 12.21 -3.09 -6.31
N ILE A 21 11.35 -3.60 -5.43
CA ILE A 21 10.08 -3.00 -5.07
C ILE A 21 10.17 -2.40 -3.67
N PRO A 22 9.78 -1.13 -3.45
CA PRO A 22 9.82 -0.53 -2.13
C PRO A 22 8.81 -1.19 -1.19
N CYS A 23 9.24 -1.53 0.02
CA CYS A 23 8.39 -2.01 1.10
C CYS A 23 7.62 -0.81 1.68
N LEU A 24 6.43 -0.55 1.13
CA LEU A 24 5.54 0.51 1.61
C LEU A 24 4.57 -0.07 2.63
N THR A 25 4.61 0.44 3.86
CA THR A 25 3.55 0.23 4.84
C THR A 25 2.54 1.35 4.72
N VAL A 26 1.32 1.03 4.30
CA VAL A 26 0.20 1.96 4.44
C VAL A 26 -0.05 2.11 5.96
N PRO A 27 -0.13 3.33 6.51
CA PRO A 27 -0.57 3.49 7.89
C PRO A 27 -1.92 2.79 8.05
N ALA A 28 -2.21 2.28 9.25
CA ALA A 28 -3.55 1.79 9.53
C ALA A 28 -4.52 2.94 9.21
N GLU A 29 -5.35 2.77 8.18
CA GLU A 29 -6.45 3.69 7.95
C GLU A 29 -7.27 3.69 9.25
N GLU A 30 -7.63 4.86 9.75
CA GLU A 30 -8.72 4.91 10.72
C GLU A 30 -9.90 4.15 10.09
N GLU A 31 -10.67 3.41 10.89
CA GLU A 31 -11.90 2.76 10.43
C GLU A 31 -12.89 3.85 9.98
N LEU A 32 -12.64 4.42 8.79
CA LEU A 32 -13.51 5.38 8.17
C LEU A 32 -14.75 4.60 7.81
N ALA A 33 -15.85 4.96 8.47
CA ALA A 33 -17.15 4.38 8.19
C ALA A 33 -17.35 4.38 6.67
N ILE A 34 -17.63 3.19 6.12
CA ILE A 34 -17.83 3.03 4.68
C ILE A 34 -19.00 3.94 4.30
N CYS A 35 -18.69 5.05 3.62
CA CYS A 35 -19.70 5.95 3.10
C CYS A 35 -20.67 5.17 2.20
N ILE A 36 -21.88 5.69 1.99
CA ILE A 36 -22.98 5.01 1.26
C ILE A 36 -22.49 4.35 -0.06
N TRP A 37 -21.54 4.97 -0.77
CA TRP A 37 -20.95 4.43 -2.00
C TRP A 37 -20.12 3.16 -1.80
N GLY A 38 -19.31 3.06 -0.74
CA GLY A 38 -18.56 1.84 -0.44
C GLY A 38 -19.49 0.72 0.01
N GLN A 39 -20.58 1.03 0.72
CA GLN A 39 -21.57 0.03 1.13
C GLN A 39 -22.28 -0.55 -0.09
N ARG A 40 -22.72 0.31 -1.03
CA ARG A 40 -23.33 -0.12 -2.29
C ARG A 40 -22.37 -0.92 -3.17
N HIS A 41 -21.07 -0.59 -3.15
CA HIS A 41 -20.07 -1.36 -3.89
C HIS A 41 -19.86 -2.75 -3.29
N LEU A 42 -19.80 -2.87 -1.96
CA LEU A 42 -19.75 -4.15 -1.27
C LEU A 42 -20.98 -5.01 -1.57
N ASP A 43 -22.17 -4.41 -1.58
CA ASP A 43 -23.41 -5.12 -1.90
C ASP A 43 -23.43 -5.59 -3.36
N TYR A 44 -22.81 -4.84 -4.28
CA TYR A 44 -22.64 -5.25 -5.67
C TYR A 44 -21.66 -6.42 -5.82
N ILE A 45 -20.53 -6.41 -5.11
CA ILE A 45 -19.53 -7.50 -5.16
C ILE A 45 -20.06 -8.82 -4.58
N LYS A 46 -21.02 -8.75 -3.65
CA LYS A 46 -21.66 -9.93 -3.05
C LYS A 46 -22.67 -10.63 -3.98
N GLN A 47 -23.00 -10.05 -5.14
CA GLN A 47 -23.82 -10.67 -6.19
C GLN A 47 -22.95 -11.45 -7.17
#